data_AF-A0A9C9NXA0-F1
#
_entry.id   AF-A0A9C9NXA0-F1
#
_cell.length_a   1.000
_cell.length_b   1.000
_cell.length_c   1.000
_cell.angle_alpha   90.00
_cell.angle_beta   90.00
_cell.angle_gamma   90.00
#
_symmetry.space_group_name_H-M   'P 1'
#
loop_
_entity.id
_entity.type
_entity.pdbx_description
1 polymer ?
#
loop_
_entity_poly.entity_id
_entity_poly.type
_entity_poly.pdbx_seq_one_letter_code
_entity_poly.pdbx_strand_id
1 'polypeptide(L)'
;MRTRITAKVLEVIKAILPLVLAVVILQFTVIRMPTHVFLQFIIGAVMVIIGMVLFLLGVEIGILPMGKALGAELPKSKSLFLVIGIAFLIGFAATVAEPDVIVLTRQVDEVSRGAIAQNLLIYVIAIGIGFFVAMAMLRILLGFPIAYLLAAGYI
;
A
#
# COMPACT_ATOMS: atom_id res chain seq x y z
N MET A 1 10.17 24.34 4.45
CA MET A 1 9.01 24.01 3.58
C MET A 1 9.45 23.58 2.18
N ARG A 2 10.26 24.38 1.46
CA ARG A 2 10.77 24.03 0.11
C ARG A 2 11.48 22.68 0.03
N THR A 3 12.36 22.36 0.98
CA THR A 3 13.11 21.09 1.02
C THR A 3 12.21 19.86 1.14
N ARG A 4 11.07 19.95 1.83
CA ARG A 4 10.11 18.84 1.97
C ARG A 4 9.37 18.57 0.67
N ILE A 5 8.96 19.62 -0.03
CA ILE A 5 8.27 19.50 -1.32
C ILE A 5 9.21 18.89 -2.35
N THR A 6 10.45 19.39 -2.46
CA THR A 6 11.43 18.85 -3.41
C THR A 6 11.78 17.40 -3.11
N ALA A 7 11.91 17.03 -1.83
CA ALA A 7 12.12 15.63 -1.45
C ALA A 7 10.93 14.73 -1.85
N LYS A 8 9.70 15.20 -1.63
CA LYS A 8 8.48 14.42 -1.96
C LYS A 8 8.27 14.26 -3.46
N VAL A 9 8.55 15.30 -4.24
CA VAL A 9 8.59 15.22 -5.70
C VAL A 9 9.61 14.17 -6.15
N LEU A 10 10.81 14.17 -5.57
CA LEU A 10 11.84 13.19 -5.92
C LEU A 10 11.45 11.76 -5.54
N GLU A 11 10.81 11.57 -4.38
CA GLU A 11 10.28 10.27 -3.92
C GLU A 11 9.26 9.71 -4.92
N VAL A 12 8.28 10.53 -5.31
CA VAL A 12 7.24 10.17 -6.27
C VAL A 12 7.82 9.85 -7.65
N ILE A 13 8.74 10.68 -8.15
CA ILE A 13 9.41 10.43 -9.44
C ILE A 13 10.18 9.12 -9.38
N LYS A 14 10.95 8.86 -8.32
CA LYS A 14 11.70 7.60 -8.17
C LYS A 14 10.79 6.37 -8.12
N ALA A 15 9.58 6.50 -7.57
CA ALA A 15 8.61 5.41 -7.53
C ALA A 15 7.95 5.15 -8.89
N ILE A 16 7.59 6.20 -9.64
CA ILE A 16 6.87 6.07 -10.92
C ILE A 16 7.82 5.81 -12.10
N LEU A 17 9.02 6.40 -12.09
CA LEU A 17 9.95 6.35 -13.22
C LEU A 17 10.27 4.92 -13.70
N PRO A 18 10.52 3.92 -12.84
CA PRO A 18 10.75 2.55 -13.28
C PRO A 18 9.58 1.97 -14.07
N LEU A 19 8.34 2.27 -13.66
CA LEU A 19 7.13 1.81 -14.34
C LEU A 19 6.99 2.48 -15.72
N VAL A 20 7.20 3.79 -15.79
CA VAL A 20 7.17 4.53 -17.06
C VAL A 20 8.27 4.04 -18.01
N LEU A 21 9.49 3.84 -17.51
CA LEU A 21 10.59 3.32 -18.30
C LEU A 21 10.30 1.91 -18.83
N ALA A 22 9.76 1.02 -17.99
CA ALA A 22 9.37 -0.32 -18.42
C ALA A 22 8.35 -0.26 -19.57
N VAL A 23 7.31 0.56 -19.44
CA VAL A 23 6.31 0.75 -20.51
C VAL A 23 6.93 1.33 -21.78
N VAL A 24 7.83 2.31 -21.67
CA VAL A 24 8.53 2.90 -22.82
C VAL A 24 9.38 1.85 -23.54
N ILE A 25 10.15 1.04 -22.81
CA ILE A 25 10.97 -0.05 -23.39
C ILE A 25 10.08 -1.08 -24.09
N LEU A 26 9.00 -1.50 -23.43
CA LEU A 26 8.05 -2.46 -24.00
C LEU A 26 7.31 -1.89 -25.21
N GLN A 27 7.00 -0.59 -25.23
CA GLN A 27 6.36 0.08 -26.35
C GLN A 27 7.22 -0.03 -27.62
N PHE A 28 8.53 0.21 -27.52
CA PHE A 28 9.43 0.15 -28.67
C PHE A 28 9.82 -1.28 -29.07
N THR A 29 9.72 -2.25 -28.15
CA THR A 29 10.16 -3.63 -28.39
C THR A 29 9.01 -4.56 -28.79
N VAL A 30 7.96 -4.61 -27.97
CA VAL A 30 6.91 -5.64 -28.02
C VAL A 30 5.55 -5.07 -28.42
N ILE A 31 5.09 -4.01 -27.75
CA ILE A 31 3.68 -3.60 -27.81
C ILE A 31 3.34 -2.85 -29.11
N ARG A 32 4.22 -1.95 -29.57
CA ARG A 32 4.03 -1.15 -30.80
C ARG A 32 2.67 -0.44 -30.88
N MET A 33 2.25 0.22 -29.80
CA MET A 33 0.98 0.97 -29.76
C MET A 33 0.98 2.14 -30.76
N PRO A 34 -0.19 2.56 -31.28
CA PRO A 34 -0.32 3.77 -32.08
C PRO A 34 0.22 5.01 -31.34
N THR A 35 0.84 5.94 -32.07
CA THR A 35 1.50 7.12 -31.49
C THR A 35 0.58 7.95 -30.60
N HIS A 36 -0.70 8.06 -30.95
CA HIS A 36 -1.68 8.82 -30.15
C HIS A 36 -1.90 8.20 -28.76
N VAL A 37 -1.96 6.86 -28.66
CA VAL A 37 -2.12 6.15 -27.38
C VAL A 37 -0.85 6.31 -26.53
N PHE A 38 0.32 6.21 -27.15
CA PHE A 38 1.58 6.40 -26.44
C PHE A 38 1.72 7.83 -25.90
N LEU A 39 1.33 8.84 -26.66
CA LEU A 39 1.31 10.24 -26.19
C LEU A 39 0.33 10.43 -25.02
N GLN A 40 -0.86 9.83 -25.09
CA GLN A 40 -1.81 9.84 -23.97
C GLN A 40 -1.22 9.20 -22.71
N PHE A 41 -0.49 8.08 -22.86
CA PHE A 41 0.23 7.45 -21.75
C PHE A 41 1.25 8.39 -21.11
N ILE A 42 2.09 9.05 -21.91
CA ILE A 42 3.11 9.98 -21.38
C ILE A 42 2.47 11.17 -20.66
N ILE A 43 1.42 11.77 -21.25
CA ILE A 43 0.68 12.86 -20.61
C ILE A 43 0.03 12.37 -19.30
N GLY A 44 -0.59 11.20 -19.34
CA GLY A 44 -1.20 10.56 -18.16
C GLY A 44 -0.17 10.31 -17.06
N ALA A 45 1.02 9.81 -17.39
CA ALA A 45 2.10 9.58 -16.45
C ALA A 45 2.55 10.88 -15.76
N VAL A 46 2.69 11.97 -16.52
CA VAL A 46 3.01 13.30 -15.98
C VAL A 46 1.89 13.82 -15.06
N MET A 47 0.63 13.66 -15.47
CA MET A 47 -0.52 14.03 -14.65
C MET A 47 -0.59 13.25 -13.34
N VAL A 48 -0.31 11.93 -13.37
CA VAL A 48 -0.27 11.09 -12.17
C VAL A 48 0.85 11.52 -11.24
N ILE A 49 2.05 11.85 -11.76
CA ILE A 49 3.16 12.37 -10.94
C ILE A 49 2.71 13.65 -10.22
N ILE A 50 2.13 14.62 -10.94
CA ILE A 50 1.67 15.87 -10.34
C ILE A 50 0.57 15.60 -9.31
N GLY A 51 -0.45 14.82 -9.68
CA GLY A 51 -1.58 14.48 -8.81
C GLY A 51 -1.14 13.78 -7.54
N MET A 52 -0.23 12.81 -7.64
CA MET A 52 0.27 12.05 -6.49
C MET A 52 1.14 12.92 -5.57
N VAL A 53 1.97 13.82 -6.11
CA VAL A 53 2.72 14.78 -5.29
C VAL A 53 1.75 15.67 -4.48
N LEU A 54 0.74 16.25 -5.14
CA LEU A 54 -0.23 17.11 -4.47
C LEU A 54 -1.04 16.34 -3.43
N PHE A 55 -1.49 15.13 -3.76
CA PHE A 55 -2.24 14.26 -2.87
C PHE A 55 -1.42 13.86 -1.63
N LEU A 56 -0.21 13.35 -1.81
CA LEU A 56 0.64 12.92 -0.70
C LEU A 56 1.04 14.09 0.21
N LEU A 57 1.30 15.27 -0.36
CA LEU A 57 1.56 16.46 0.42
C LEU A 57 0.33 16.88 1.23
N GLY A 58 -0.87 16.82 0.63
CA GLY A 58 -2.13 17.08 1.31
C GLY A 58 -2.38 16.10 2.47
N VAL A 59 -2.14 14.81 2.25
CA VAL A 59 -2.26 13.77 3.29
C VAL A 59 -1.25 13.99 4.41
N GLU A 60 0.01 14.31 4.09
CA GLU A 60 1.08 14.50 5.09
C GLU A 60 0.83 15.72 5.99
N ILE A 61 0.27 16.80 5.44
CA ILE A 61 -0.03 18.03 6.20
C ILE A 61 -1.38 17.93 6.91
N GLY A 62 -2.38 17.28 6.31
CA GLY A 62 -3.75 17.23 6.82
C GLY A 62 -4.03 16.00 7.69
N ILE A 63 -4.06 14.82 7.07
CA ILE A 63 -4.61 13.60 7.69
C ILE A 63 -3.58 12.92 8.60
N LEU A 64 -2.31 12.86 8.16
CA LEU A 64 -1.26 12.11 8.85
C LEU A 64 -0.97 12.63 10.27
N PRO A 65 -0.94 13.94 10.56
CA PRO A 65 -0.75 14.44 11.92
C PRO A 65 -1.89 14.01 12.85
N MET A 66 -3.13 14.02 12.36
CA MET A 66 -4.30 13.57 13.11
C MET A 66 -4.23 12.06 13.41
N GLY A 67 -3.86 11.26 12.42
CA GLY A 67 -3.65 9.82 12.61
C GLY A 67 -2.56 9.50 13.63
N LYS A 68 -1.43 10.24 13.61
CA LYS A 68 -0.35 10.09 14.60
C LYS A 68 -0.78 10.50 16.00
N ALA A 69 -1.54 11.59 16.14
CA ALA A 69 -2.04 12.04 17.43
C ALA A 69 -3.00 11.02 18.04
N LEU A 70 -3.99 10.53 17.27
CA LEU A 70 -4.90 9.48 17.71
C LEU A 70 -4.14 8.19 18.05
N GLY A 71 -3.21 7.76 17.20
CA GLY A 71 -2.41 6.57 17.41
C GLY A 71 -1.51 6.63 18.66
N ALA A 72 -1.00 7.80 19.03
CA ALA A 72 -0.17 7.99 20.22
C ALA A 72 -0.95 7.89 21.54
N GLU A 73 -2.27 8.15 21.51
CA GLU A 73 -3.15 7.99 22.68
C GLU A 73 -3.58 6.54 22.90
N LEU A 74 -3.60 5.70 21.85
CA LEU A 74 -4.07 4.31 21.93
C LEU A 74 -3.32 3.47 22.98
N PRO A 75 -1.98 3.44 23.05
CA PRO A 75 -1.26 2.66 24.06
C PRO A 75 -1.48 3.16 25.50
N LYS A 76 -1.86 4.44 25.69
CA LYS A 76 -2.09 5.02 27.01
C LYS A 76 -3.37 4.50 27.68
N SER A 77 -4.30 3.95 26.90
CA SER A 77 -5.53 3.31 27.39
C SER A 77 -5.25 2.10 28.31
N LYS A 78 -4.01 1.58 28.37
CA LYS A 78 -3.57 0.39 29.13
C LYS A 78 -4.28 -0.93 28.74
N SER A 79 -5.28 -0.89 27.86
CA SER A 79 -5.93 -2.08 27.34
C SER A 79 -5.18 -2.65 26.13
N LEU A 80 -4.41 -3.70 26.37
CA LEU A 80 -3.69 -4.42 25.32
C LEU A 80 -4.64 -4.95 24.24
N PHE A 81 -5.81 -5.47 24.65
CA PHE A 81 -6.80 -6.03 23.74
C PHE A 81 -7.37 -4.99 22.77
N LEU A 82 -7.61 -3.76 23.27
CA LEU A 82 -8.12 -2.66 22.45
C LEU A 82 -7.09 -2.22 21.41
N VAL A 83 -5.82 -2.08 21.80
CA VAL A 83 -4.75 -1.69 20.86
C VAL A 83 -4.58 -2.73 19.76
N ILE A 84 -4.58 -4.01 20.11
CA ILE A 84 -4.46 -5.11 19.15
C ILE A 84 -5.68 -5.17 18.23
N GLY A 85 -6.88 -5.05 18.78
CA GLY A 85 -8.12 -5.05 18.01
C GLY A 85 -8.19 -3.91 17.00
N ILE A 86 -7.82 -2.69 17.39
CA ILE A 86 -7.76 -1.55 16.47
C ILE A 86 -6.67 -1.77 15.41
N ALA A 87 -5.49 -2.25 15.79
CA ALA A 87 -4.42 -2.53 14.85
C ALA A 87 -4.85 -3.56 13.79
N PHE A 88 -5.53 -4.63 14.21
CA PHE A 88 -6.12 -5.61 13.30
C PHE A 88 -7.13 -4.96 12.35
N LEU A 89 -8.08 -4.19 12.89
CA LEU A 89 -9.14 -3.56 12.08
C LEU A 89 -8.58 -2.55 11.07
N ILE A 90 -7.60 -1.74 11.46
CA ILE A 90 -6.95 -0.79 10.55
C ILE A 90 -6.17 -1.53 9.47
N GLY A 91 -5.41 -2.58 9.82
CA GLY A 91 -4.69 -3.41 8.85
C GLY A 91 -5.63 -4.09 7.87
N PHE A 92 -6.69 -4.73 8.38
CA PHE A 92 -7.73 -5.36 7.57
C PHE A 92 -8.41 -4.36 6.63
N ALA A 93 -8.88 -3.23 7.16
CA ALA A 93 -9.59 -2.22 6.37
C ALA A 93 -8.70 -1.59 5.30
N ALA A 94 -7.41 -1.33 5.62
CA ALA A 94 -6.45 -0.82 4.66
C ALA A 94 -6.25 -1.78 3.48
N THR A 95 -6.09 -3.08 3.76
CA THR A 95 -5.93 -4.11 2.72
C THR A 95 -7.20 -4.29 1.87
N VAL A 96 -8.39 -4.29 2.47
CA VAL A 96 -9.65 -4.39 1.71
C VAL A 96 -9.84 -3.18 0.79
N ALA A 97 -9.43 -1.99 1.24
CA ALA A 97 -9.52 -0.76 0.46
C ALA A 97 -8.39 -0.60 -0.58
N GLU A 98 -7.38 -1.47 -0.55
CA GLU A 98 -6.20 -1.36 -1.42
C GLU A 98 -6.55 -1.76 -2.87
N PRO A 99 -6.51 -0.83 -3.83
CA PRO A 99 -6.93 -1.10 -5.21
C PRO A 99 -6.06 -2.17 -5.87
N ASP A 100 -4.77 -2.24 -5.52
CA ASP A 100 -3.83 -3.20 -6.08
C ASP A 100 -4.21 -4.64 -5.71
N VAL A 101 -4.68 -4.87 -4.47
CA VAL A 101 -5.20 -6.18 -4.01
C VAL A 101 -6.47 -6.54 -4.80
N ILE A 102 -7.35 -5.58 -5.03
CA ILE A 102 -8.59 -5.79 -5.81
C ILE A 102 -8.27 -6.17 -7.26
N VAL A 103 -7.29 -5.49 -7.88
CA VAL A 103 -6.86 -5.79 -9.27
C VAL A 103 -6.20 -7.16 -9.35
N LEU A 104 -5.29 -7.49 -8.43
CA LEU A 104 -4.61 -8.79 -8.40
C LEU A 104 -5.60 -9.94 -8.21
N THR A 105 -6.53 -9.80 -7.26
CA THR A 105 -7.52 -10.85 -6.96
C THR A 105 -8.47 -11.08 -8.13
N ARG A 106 -8.83 -10.02 -8.87
CA ARG A 106 -9.59 -10.12 -10.12
C ARG A 106 -8.81 -10.87 -11.21
N GLN A 107 -7.52 -10.58 -11.38
CA GLN A 107 -6.68 -11.30 -12.33
C GLN A 107 -6.58 -12.79 -11.98
N VAL A 108 -6.46 -13.14 -10.70
CA VAL A 108 -6.45 -14.54 -10.24
C VAL A 108 -7.79 -15.23 -10.53
N ASP A 109 -8.92 -14.55 -10.28
CA ASP A 109 -10.26 -15.08 -10.58
C ASP A 109 -10.41 -15.40 -12.09
N GLU A 110 -10.04 -14.44 -12.95
CA GLU A 110 -10.09 -14.57 -14.41
C GLU A 110 -9.20 -15.72 -14.93
N VAL A 111 -7.97 -15.83 -14.42
CA VAL A 111 -7.03 -16.90 -14.84
C VAL A 111 -7.42 -18.27 -14.28
N SER A 112 -8.02 -18.31 -13.09
CA SER A 112 -8.50 -19.55 -12.46
C SER A 112 -9.85 -20.04 -13.00
N ARG A 113 -10.48 -19.28 -13.90
CA ARG A 113 -11.83 -19.54 -14.43
C ARG A 113 -12.89 -19.67 -13.32
N GLY A 114 -12.79 -18.85 -12.27
CA GLY A 114 -13.74 -18.88 -11.15
C GLY A 114 -13.48 -19.94 -10.09
N ALA A 115 -12.37 -20.69 -10.16
CA ALA A 115 -12.01 -21.64 -9.11
C ALA A 115 -11.62 -20.93 -7.79
N ILE A 116 -11.06 -19.72 -7.88
CA ILE A 116 -10.73 -18.88 -6.74
C ILE A 116 -11.51 -17.57 -6.86
N ALA A 117 -12.59 -17.45 -6.08
CA ALA A 117 -13.42 -16.26 -6.09
C ALA A 117 -12.66 -15.02 -5.58
N GLN A 118 -12.79 -13.90 -6.30
CA GLN A 118 -12.17 -12.62 -5.96
C GLN A 118 -12.38 -12.23 -4.47
N ASN A 119 -13.62 -12.25 -3.99
CA ASN A 119 -13.97 -11.84 -2.62
C ASN A 119 -13.32 -12.73 -1.55
N LEU A 120 -13.25 -14.04 -1.80
CA LEU A 120 -12.61 -14.98 -0.87
C LEU A 120 -11.14 -14.60 -0.71
N LEU A 121 -10.45 -14.36 -1.83
CA LEU A 121 -9.03 -14.04 -1.81
C LEU A 121 -8.76 -12.68 -1.15
N ILE A 122 -9.61 -11.66 -1.38
CA ILE A 122 -9.54 -10.37 -0.67
C ILE A 122 -9.61 -10.58 0.84
N TYR A 123 -10.61 -11.32 1.34
CA TYR A 123 -10.77 -11.52 2.78
C TYR A 123 -9.64 -12.34 3.39
N VAL A 124 -9.15 -13.38 2.70
CA VAL A 124 -8.01 -14.18 3.18
C VAL A 124 -6.76 -13.31 3.33
N ILE A 125 -6.45 -12.48 2.33
CA ILE A 125 -5.30 -11.57 2.38
C ILE A 125 -5.50 -10.54 3.49
N ALA A 126 -6.68 -9.93 3.59
CA ALA A 126 -6.96 -8.91 4.60
C ALA A 126 -6.91 -9.45 6.04
N ILE A 127 -7.42 -10.66 6.29
CA ILE A 127 -7.33 -11.32 7.60
C ILE A 127 -5.87 -11.64 7.93
N GLY A 128 -5.11 -12.16 6.96
CA GLY A 128 -3.68 -12.46 7.15
C GLY A 128 -2.88 -11.21 7.49
N ILE A 129 -3.00 -10.15 6.71
CA ILE A 129 -2.30 -8.89 6.95
C ILE A 129 -2.75 -8.26 8.28
N GLY A 130 -4.06 -8.21 8.55
CA GLY A 130 -4.59 -7.72 9.82
C GLY A 130 -4.00 -8.46 11.03
N PHE A 131 -3.90 -9.79 10.94
CA PHE A 131 -3.27 -10.62 11.98
C PHE A 131 -1.79 -10.29 12.17
N PHE A 132 -1.01 -10.15 11.09
CA PHE A 132 0.40 -9.79 11.20
C PHE A 132 0.62 -8.38 11.73
N VAL A 133 -0.25 -7.42 11.38
CA VAL A 133 -0.21 -6.05 11.94
C VAL A 133 -0.51 -6.08 13.44
N ALA A 134 -1.50 -6.85 13.88
CA ALA A 134 -1.79 -7.08 15.29
C ALA A 134 -0.60 -7.71 16.04
N MET A 135 0.02 -8.74 15.48
CA MET A 135 1.23 -9.36 16.03
C MET A 135 2.42 -8.40 16.07
N ALA A 136 2.60 -7.57 15.04
CA ALA A 136 3.63 -6.55 15.02
C ALA A 136 3.43 -5.51 16.14
N MET A 137 2.18 -5.09 16.38
CA MET A 137 1.84 -4.21 17.49
C MET A 137 2.07 -4.87 18.86
N LEU A 138 1.67 -6.13 19.03
CA LEU A 138 1.96 -6.90 20.24
C LEU A 138 3.47 -6.96 20.52
N ARG A 139 4.28 -7.17 19.47
CA ARG A 139 5.75 -7.18 19.56
C ARG A 139 6.33 -5.82 19.96
N ILE A 140 5.82 -4.72 19.40
CA ILE A 140 6.26 -3.37 19.77
C ILE A 140 5.96 -3.08 21.25
N LEU A 141 4.82 -3.54 21.75
CA LEU A 141 4.41 -3.33 23.14
C LEU A 141 5.15 -4.21 24.15
N LEU A 142 5.39 -5.49 23.83
CA LEU A 142 6.06 -6.45 24.72
C LEU A 142 7.60 -6.43 24.59
N GLY A 143 8.14 -5.87 23.52
CA GLY A 143 9.59 -5.69 23.34
C GLY A 143 10.38 -6.96 23.04
N PHE A 144 9.73 -8.08 22.72
CA PHE A 144 10.45 -9.32 22.37
C PHE A 144 11.13 -9.22 20.98
N PRO A 145 12.25 -9.93 20.77
CA PRO A 145 13.00 -9.83 19.52
C PRO A 145 12.24 -10.42 18.33
N ILE A 146 12.40 -9.78 17.16
CA ILE A 146 11.75 -10.21 15.89
C ILE A 146 12.10 -11.66 15.52
N ALA A 147 13.24 -12.17 15.98
CA ALA A 147 13.70 -13.53 15.73
C ALA A 147 12.66 -14.59 16.12
N TYR A 148 11.92 -14.41 17.22
CA TYR A 148 10.87 -15.37 17.61
C TYR A 148 9.69 -15.37 16.63
N LEU A 149 9.32 -14.19 16.12
CA LEU A 149 8.25 -14.04 15.13
C LEU A 149 8.64 -14.70 13.79
N LEU A 150 9.90 -14.51 13.38
CA LEU A 150 10.44 -15.14 12.17
C LEU A 150 10.58 -16.65 12.31
N ALA A 151 11.07 -17.14 13.47
CA ALA A 151 11.18 -18.56 13.74
C ALA A 151 9.80 -19.24 13.69
N ALA A 152 8.79 -18.64 14.31
CA ALA A 152 7.42 -19.15 14.28
C ALA A 152 6.78 -19.15 12.88
N GLY A 153 7.19 -18.23 11.99
CA GLY A 153 6.69 -18.17 10.62
C GLY A 153 7.44 -19.06 9.62
N TYR A 154 8.61 -19.58 10.00
CA TYR A 154 9.45 -20.43 9.14
C TYR A 154 9.34 -21.93 9.48
N ILE A 155 8.86 -22.25 10.69
CA ILE A 155 8.49 -23.62 11.12
C ILE A 155 7.07 -23.91 10.62
#